data_AF-A0A7X7SUP5-F1
#
_entry.id   AF-A0A7X7SUP5-F1
#
_cell.length_a   1.000
_cell.length_b   1.000
_cell.length_c   1.000
_cell.angle_alpha   90.00
_cell.angle_beta   90.00
_cell.angle_gamma   90.00
#
_symmetry.space_group_name_H-M   'P 1'
#
loop_
_entity.id
_entity.type
_entity.pdbx_description
1 polymer ?
#
loop_
_entity_poly.entity_id
_entity_poly.type
_entity_poly.pdbx_seq_one_letter_code
_entity_poly.pdbx_strand_id
1 'polypeptide(L)'
;MRKFELPYDKKIKELSKGMALGSLIYFILELVLRSTGFSFIKTYPVTIESFTGAVFAVSIMHSLCLPIIFKFGYTKSKVINFVIFFAFFIGASQLANYIYAKRNTGFAGKAFAFFENRPDYLIALAVIAAAALLVLISFMISLRVYKKREF
;
A
#
# COMPACT_ATOMS: atom_id res chain seq x y z
N MET A 1 -11.45 -24.07 30.45
CA MET A 1 -12.14 -23.60 29.23
C MET A 1 -11.29 -23.94 28.01
N ARG A 2 -11.72 -24.88 27.16
CA ARG A 2 -10.98 -25.31 25.96
C ARG A 2 -11.11 -24.18 24.93
N LYS A 3 -10.00 -23.53 24.54
CA LYS A 3 -9.99 -22.53 23.46
C LYS A 3 -10.50 -23.20 22.19
N PHE A 4 -11.68 -22.80 21.73
CA PHE A 4 -12.25 -23.25 20.47
C PHE A 4 -11.52 -22.50 19.35
N GLU A 5 -10.33 -22.99 18.97
CA GLU A 5 -9.57 -22.40 17.86
C GLU A 5 -10.29 -22.77 16.56
N LEU A 6 -10.93 -21.76 15.95
CA LEU A 6 -11.55 -21.90 14.64
C LEU A 6 -10.48 -22.37 13.63
N PRO A 7 -10.81 -23.24 12.67
CA PRO A 7 -9.86 -23.82 11.72
C PRO A 7 -9.09 -22.76 10.89
N TYR A 8 -9.60 -21.53 10.85
CA TYR A 8 -8.97 -20.40 10.18
C TYR A 8 -7.84 -19.73 10.99
N ASP A 9 -7.88 -19.78 12.32
CA ASP A 9 -6.89 -19.15 13.21
C ASP A 9 -5.50 -19.77 13.01
N LYS A 10 -5.46 -21.11 12.95
CA LYS A 10 -4.24 -21.89 12.69
C LYS A 10 -3.62 -21.53 11.33
N LYS A 11 -4.45 -21.31 10.31
CA LYS A 11 -4.01 -20.95 8.96
C LYS A 11 -3.43 -19.53 8.89
N ILE A 12 -4.04 -18.57 9.59
CA ILE A 12 -3.51 -17.20 9.73
C ILE A 12 -2.17 -17.20 10.45
N LYS A 13 -2.04 -18.01 11.51
CA LYS A 13 -0.81 -18.10 12.30
C LYS A 13 0.36 -18.65 11.50
N GLU A 14 0.13 -19.68 10.69
CA GLU A 14 1.13 -20.23 9.77
C GLU A 14 1.51 -19.24 8.66
N LEU A 15 0.52 -18.51 8.11
CA LEU A 15 0.78 -17.47 7.10
C LEU A 15 1.63 -16.33 7.66
N SER A 16 1.31 -15.86 8.87
CA SER A 16 2.05 -14.78 9.55
C SER A 16 3.50 -15.18 9.85
N LYS A 17 3.73 -16.42 10.33
CA LYS A 17 5.07 -16.97 10.52
C LYS A 17 5.88 -17.00 9.22
N GLY A 18 5.26 -17.43 8.11
CA GLY A 18 5.92 -17.46 6.81
C GLY A 18 6.35 -16.07 6.33
N MET A 19 5.51 -15.06 6.52
CA MET A 19 5.83 -13.67 6.18
C MET A 19 6.98 -13.12 7.05
N ALA A 20 6.97 -13.42 8.36
CA ALA A 20 8.03 -13.01 9.28
C ALA A 20 9.38 -13.70 9.01
N LEU A 21 9.36 -14.98 8.65
CA LEU A 21 10.56 -15.72 8.22
C LEU A 21 11.12 -15.14 6.92
N GLY A 22 10.27 -14.86 5.94
CA GLY A 22 10.69 -14.26 4.67
C GLY A 22 11.35 -12.90 4.84
N SER A 23 10.79 -12.02 5.68
CA SER A 23 11.39 -10.71 5.97
C SER A 23 12.71 -10.82 6.75
N LEU A 24 12.79 -11.73 7.72
CA LEU A 24 14.04 -12.03 8.46
C LEU A 24 15.14 -12.52 7.52
N ILE A 25 14.83 -13.45 6.62
CA ILE A 25 15.78 -13.98 5.64
C ILE A 25 16.29 -12.84 4.76
N TYR A 26 15.40 -12.00 4.21
CA TYR A 26 15.79 -10.86 3.39
C TYR A 26 16.71 -9.90 4.13
N PHE A 27 16.40 -9.58 5.39
CA PHE A 27 17.21 -8.68 6.22
C PHE A 27 18.60 -9.24 6.53
N ILE A 28 18.70 -10.53 6.84
CA ILE A 28 19.99 -11.21 7.05
C ILE A 28 20.81 -11.21 5.76
N LEU A 29 20.16 -11.49 4.62
CA LEU A 29 20.80 -11.53 3.31
C LEU A 29 21.33 -10.13 2.93
N GLU A 30 20.58 -9.06 3.21
CA GLU A 30 21.02 -7.67 3.02
C GLU A 30 22.23 -7.32 3.92
N LEU A 31 22.23 -7.78 5.18
CA LEU A 31 23.32 -7.53 6.13
C LEU A 31 24.62 -8.25 5.73
N VAL A 32 24.52 -9.49 5.26
CA VAL A 32 25.66 -10.27 4.74
C VAL A 32 26.20 -9.66 3.44
N LEU A 33 25.33 -9.24 2.52
CA LEU A 33 25.74 -8.59 1.28
C LEU A 33 26.43 -7.24 1.52
N ARG A 34 25.96 -6.45 2.50
CA ARG A 34 26.63 -5.21 2.93
C ARG A 34 28.00 -5.46 3.55
N SER A 35 28.15 -6.50 4.37
CA SER A 35 29.41 -6.82 5.05
C SER A 35 30.49 -7.38 4.13
N THR A 36 30.11 -7.97 2.99
CA THR A 36 31.04 -8.59 2.03
C THR A 36 31.48 -7.65 0.91
N GLY A 37 31.00 -6.41 0.89
CA GLY A 37 31.45 -5.37 -0.06
C GLY A 37 31.06 -5.64 -1.53
N PHE A 38 30.15 -6.59 -1.78
CA PHE A 38 29.70 -6.91 -3.14
C PHE A 38 28.79 -5.80 -3.70
N SER A 39 29.37 -4.79 -4.35
CA SER A 39 28.63 -3.72 -5.04
C SER A 39 27.92 -4.16 -6.33
N PHE A 40 28.00 -5.43 -6.74
CA PHE A 40 27.37 -5.91 -7.99
C PHE A 40 25.86 -6.17 -7.87
N ILE A 41 25.32 -6.30 -6.65
CA ILE A 41 23.88 -6.47 -6.42
C ILE A 41 23.35 -5.16 -5.85
N LYS A 42 22.61 -4.39 -6.66
CA LYS A 42 21.81 -3.25 -6.19
C LYS A 42 20.68 -3.77 -5.32
N THR A 43 20.97 -4.03 -4.05
CA THR A 43 19.93 -4.19 -3.03
C THR A 43 19.22 -2.86 -2.88
N TYR A 44 17.91 -2.83 -3.12
CA TYR A 44 17.11 -1.63 -2.88
C TYR A 44 16.97 -1.46 -1.36
N PRO A 45 17.61 -0.45 -0.75
CA PRO A 45 17.51 -0.28 0.70
C PRO A 45 16.06 0.06 1.06
N VAL A 46 15.56 -0.56 2.12
CA VAL A 46 14.25 -0.22 2.67
C VAL A 46 14.35 1.14 3.37
N THR A 47 14.17 2.21 2.58
CA THR A 47 14.13 3.59 3.09
C THR A 47 12.75 3.92 3.64
N ILE A 48 12.68 4.92 4.52
CA ILE A 48 11.43 5.46 5.08
C ILE A 48 10.48 5.89 3.94
N GLU A 49 11.03 6.52 2.90
CA GLU A 49 10.27 6.91 1.70
C GLU A 49 9.62 5.72 1.00
N SER A 50 10.38 4.64 0.79
CA SER A 50 9.89 3.43 0.13
C SER A 50 8.79 2.76 0.97
N PHE A 51 8.97 2.72 2.29
CA PHE A 51 7.98 2.17 3.21
C PHE A 51 6.69 2.99 3.21
N THR A 52 6.80 4.32 3.36
CA THR A 52 5.63 5.20 3.36
C THR A 52 4.91 5.21 2.02
N GLY A 53 5.64 5.19 0.91
CA GLY A 53 5.08 5.07 -0.43
C GLY A 53 4.32 3.75 -0.62
N ALA A 54 4.86 2.64 -0.12
CA ALA A 54 4.18 1.34 -0.16
C ALA A 54 2.89 1.35 0.67
N VAL A 55 2.91 1.87 1.90
CA VAL A 55 1.71 2.01 2.75
C VAL A 55 0.65 2.84 2.03
N PHE A 56 1.03 3.98 1.47
CA PHE A 56 0.11 4.87 0.76
C PHE A 56 -0.52 4.19 -0.47
N ALA A 57 0.29 3.49 -1.28
CA ALA A 57 -0.18 2.75 -2.45
C ALA A 57 -1.19 1.65 -2.05
N VAL A 58 -0.88 0.88 -1.01
CA VAL A 58 -1.78 -0.16 -0.47
C VAL A 58 -3.08 0.46 0.04
N SER A 59 -3.01 1.60 0.74
CA SER A 59 -4.18 2.32 1.23
C SER A 59 -5.10 2.79 0.09
N ILE A 60 -4.55 3.33 -1.01
CA ILE A 60 -5.35 3.70 -2.18
C ILE A 60 -6.02 2.47 -2.79
N MET A 61 -5.25 1.40 -3.02
CA MET A 61 -5.77 0.16 -3.59
C MET A 61 -6.92 -0.40 -2.75
N HIS A 62 -6.74 -0.43 -1.43
CA HIS A 62 -7.75 -0.91 -0.50
C HIS A 62 -8.99 -0.01 -0.48
N SER A 63 -8.78 1.30 -0.54
CA SER A 63 -9.84 2.31 -0.63
C SER A 63 -10.70 2.16 -1.88
N LEU A 64 -10.14 1.65 -2.99
CA LEU A 64 -10.91 1.37 -4.21
C LEU A 64 -11.65 0.03 -4.12
N CYS A 65 -10.99 -1.02 -3.63
CA CYS A 65 -11.54 -2.37 -3.58
C CYS A 65 -12.67 -2.52 -2.54
N LEU A 66 -12.55 -1.89 -1.36
CA LEU A 66 -13.54 -1.97 -0.28
C LEU A 66 -14.98 -1.68 -0.76
N PRO A 67 -15.29 -0.49 -1.30
CA PRO A 67 -16.66 -0.14 -1.67
C PRO A 67 -17.22 -1.06 -2.76
N ILE A 68 -16.36 -1.58 -3.63
CA ILE A 68 -16.74 -2.50 -4.72
C ILE A 68 -17.12 -3.86 -4.16
N ILE A 69 -16.37 -4.37 -3.17
CA ILE A 69 -16.69 -5.63 -2.48
C ILE A 69 -18.05 -5.50 -1.80
N PHE A 70 -18.29 -4.41 -1.05
CA PHE A 70 -19.58 -4.19 -0.39
C PHE A 70 -20.73 -3.99 -1.41
N LYS A 71 -20.47 -3.33 -2.54
CA LYS A 71 -21.49 -3.06 -3.58
C LYS A 71 -21.92 -4.28 -4.39
N PHE A 72 -20.99 -5.13 -4.81
CA PHE A 72 -21.28 -6.26 -5.73
C PHE A 72 -21.17 -7.64 -5.07
N GLY A 73 -20.62 -7.71 -3.86
CA GLY A 73 -20.42 -8.96 -3.14
C GLY A 73 -19.18 -9.70 -3.63
N TYR A 74 -18.64 -10.57 -2.78
CA TYR A 74 -17.31 -11.16 -2.99
C TYR A 74 -17.15 -11.85 -4.35
N THR A 75 -18.11 -12.66 -4.79
CA THR A 75 -18.01 -13.45 -6.02
C THR A 75 -17.92 -12.59 -7.28
N LYS A 76 -18.72 -11.51 -7.37
CA LYS A 76 -18.73 -10.62 -8.54
C LYS A 76 -17.57 -9.62 -8.50
N SER A 77 -17.14 -9.20 -7.32
CA SER A 77 -16.04 -8.24 -7.16
C SER A 77 -14.66 -8.81 -7.46
N LYS A 78 -14.47 -10.14 -7.53
CA LYS A 78 -13.16 -10.73 -7.87
C LYS A 78 -12.61 -10.22 -9.19
N VAL A 79 -13.43 -10.25 -10.25
CA VAL A 79 -13.01 -9.82 -11.59
C VAL A 79 -12.79 -8.31 -11.63
N ILE A 80 -13.65 -7.55 -10.97
CA ILE A 80 -13.55 -6.08 -10.92
C ILE A 80 -12.27 -5.66 -10.17
N ASN A 81 -11.99 -6.26 -9.02
CA ASN A 81 -10.77 -5.98 -8.25
C ASN A 81 -9.52 -6.39 -9.03
N PHE A 82 -9.57 -7.48 -9.79
CA PHE A 82 -8.48 -7.88 -10.67
C PHE A 82 -8.21 -6.81 -11.74
N VAL A 83 -9.24 -6.34 -12.44
CA VAL A 83 -9.09 -5.27 -13.44
C VAL A 83 -8.55 -3.98 -12.81
N ILE A 84 -9.05 -3.60 -11.64
CA ILE A 84 -8.58 -2.41 -10.91
C ILE A 84 -7.12 -2.54 -10.49
N PHE A 85 -6.69 -3.74 -10.09
CA PHE A 85 -5.30 -3.99 -9.74
C PHE A 85 -4.38 -3.64 -10.92
N PHE A 86 -4.64 -4.17 -12.12
CA PHE A 86 -3.83 -3.85 -13.30
C PHE A 86 -3.95 -2.38 -13.72
N ALA A 87 -5.17 -1.83 -13.71
CA ALA A 87 -5.39 -0.43 -14.03
C ALA A 87 -4.63 0.50 -13.06
N PHE A 88 -4.53 0.14 -11.78
CA PHE A 88 -3.78 0.89 -10.78
C PHE A 88 -2.29 0.87 -11.08
N PHE A 89 -1.67 -0.29 -11.33
CA PHE A 89 -0.23 -0.34 -11.59
C PHE A 89 0.16 0.32 -12.93
N ILE A 90 -0.62 0.10 -13.99
CA ILE A 90 -0.40 0.74 -15.29
C ILE A 90 -0.63 2.25 -15.18
N GLY A 91 -1.75 2.65 -14.57
CA GLY A 91 -2.12 4.05 -14.40
C GLY A 91 -1.14 4.80 -13.50
N ALA A 92 -0.71 4.20 -12.39
CA ALA A 92 0.26 4.79 -11.47
C ALA A 92 1.61 5.02 -12.16
N SER A 93 2.08 4.07 -12.97
CA SER A 93 3.32 4.23 -13.73
C SER A 93 3.24 5.41 -14.71
N GLN A 94 2.15 5.48 -15.49
CA GLN A 94 1.94 6.59 -16.44
C GLN A 94 1.78 7.94 -15.75
N LEU A 95 1.06 7.97 -14.62
CA LEU A 95 0.87 9.18 -13.83
C LEU A 95 2.19 9.65 -13.21
N ALA A 96 3.01 8.74 -12.69
CA ALA A 96 4.34 9.06 -12.19
C ALA A 96 5.20 9.69 -13.29
N ASN A 97 5.26 9.08 -14.48
CA ASN A 97 6.00 9.62 -15.62
C ASN A 97 5.54 11.04 -16.00
N TYR A 98 4.22 11.28 -16.02
CA TYR A 98 3.67 12.60 -16.30
C TYR A 98 4.05 13.64 -15.24
N ILE A 99 3.98 13.28 -13.95
CA ILE A 99 4.38 14.15 -12.84
C ILE A 99 5.88 14.47 -12.91
N TYR A 100 6.72 13.47 -13.18
CA TYR A 100 8.16 13.66 -13.35
C TYR A 100 8.48 14.57 -14.55
N ALA A 101 7.82 14.36 -15.69
CA ALA A 101 8.01 15.20 -16.88
C ALA A 101 7.63 16.67 -16.63
N LYS A 102 6.67 16.93 -15.73
CA LYS A 102 6.23 18.28 -15.34
C LYS A 102 6.75 18.74 -13.99
N ARG A 103 7.84 18.15 -13.48
CA ARG A 103 8.39 18.47 -12.16
C ARG A 103 8.67 19.96 -11.95
N ASN A 104 9.06 20.69 -13.00
CA ASN A 104 9.42 22.11 -12.90
C ASN A 104 8.32 23.07 -13.37
N THR A 105 7.14 22.58 -13.76
CA THR A 105 6.07 23.43 -14.31
C THR A 105 4.68 23.04 -13.80
N GLY A 106 3.79 24.04 -13.67
CA GLY A 106 2.39 23.82 -13.29
C GLY A 106 2.19 23.39 -11.83
N PHE A 107 1.12 22.63 -11.57
CA PHE A 107 0.72 22.20 -10.22
C PHE A 107 1.75 21.25 -9.57
N ALA A 108 2.36 20.36 -10.37
CA ALA A 108 3.36 19.42 -9.89
C ALA A 108 4.58 20.16 -9.32
N GLY A 109 5.11 21.17 -10.03
CA GLY A 109 6.24 21.96 -9.52
C GLY A 109 5.96 22.75 -8.26
N LYS A 110 4.76 23.31 -8.12
CA LYS A 110 4.34 23.96 -6.86
C LYS A 110 4.28 22.97 -5.70
N ALA A 111 3.79 21.75 -5.94
CA ALA A 111 3.77 20.71 -4.93
C ALA A 111 5.20 20.30 -4.53
N PHE A 112 6.09 20.04 -5.49
CA PHE A 112 7.49 19.70 -5.19
C PHE A 112 8.20 20.80 -4.39
N ALA A 113 8.07 22.06 -4.78
CA ALA A 113 8.67 23.20 -4.07
C ALA A 113 8.15 23.34 -2.63
N PHE A 114 6.89 22.96 -2.36
CA PHE A 114 6.30 22.99 -1.02
C PHE A 114 6.91 21.92 -0.09
N PHE A 115 7.30 20.78 -0.65
CA PHE A 115 7.89 19.66 0.10
C PHE A 115 9.43 19.73 0.19
N GLU A 116 10.10 20.40 -0.75
CA GLU A 116 11.57 20.48 -0.84
C GLU A 116 12.25 21.10 0.39
N ASN A 117 11.56 21.97 1.14
CA ASN A 117 12.09 22.63 2.33
C ASN A 117 11.63 22.00 3.66
N ARG A 118 11.03 20.80 3.63
CA ARG A 118 10.47 20.13 4.81
C ARG A 118 11.28 18.89 5.15
N PRO A 119 11.41 18.54 6.45
CA PRO A 119 12.12 17.34 6.84
C PRO A 119 11.32 16.09 6.48
N ASP A 120 12.01 15.02 6.07
CA ASP A 120 11.41 13.79 5.51
C ASP A 120 10.36 13.14 6.42
N TYR A 121 10.56 13.18 7.74
CA TYR A 121 9.60 12.61 8.70
C TYR A 121 8.24 13.34 8.66
N LEU A 122 8.24 14.65 8.38
CA LEU A 122 7.01 15.45 8.30
C LEU A 122 6.25 15.12 7.02
N ILE A 123 6.98 14.89 5.92
CA ILE A 123 6.43 14.43 4.65
C ILE A 123 5.81 13.05 4.83
N ALA A 124 6.54 12.13 5.46
CA ALA A 124 6.06 10.78 5.73
C ALA A 124 4.79 10.79 6.59
N LEU A 125 4.75 11.60 7.65
CA LEU A 125 3.57 11.76 8.50
C LEU A 125 2.37 12.30 7.72
N ALA A 126 2.57 13.32 6.87
CA ALA A 126 1.52 13.89 6.04
C ALA A 126 0.93 12.86 5.06
N VAL A 127 1.80 12.05 4.44
CA VAL A 127 1.37 10.96 3.52
C VAL A 127 0.59 9.88 4.27
N ILE A 128 1.03 9.49 5.46
CA ILE A 128 0.31 8.51 6.30
C ILE A 128 -1.05 9.06 6.73
N ALA A 129 -1.11 10.32 7.17
CA ALA A 129 -2.36 10.98 7.53
C ALA A 129 -3.34 11.03 6.34
N ALA A 130 -2.84 11.37 5.14
CA ALA A 130 -3.64 11.33 3.91
C ALA A 130 -4.12 9.91 3.58
N ALA A 131 -3.27 8.90 3.75
CA ALA A 131 -3.63 7.49 3.58
C ALA A 131 -4.79 7.07 4.51
N ALA A 132 -4.68 7.45 5.79
CA ALA A 132 -5.69 7.16 6.79
C ALA A 132 -7.03 7.84 6.46
N LEU A 133 -7.00 9.11 6.06
CA LEU A 133 -8.20 9.84 5.62
C LEU A 133 -8.85 9.20 4.40
N LEU A 134 -8.06 8.79 3.40
CA LEU A 134 -8.58 8.10 2.21
C LEU A 134 -9.30 6.80 2.58
N VAL A 135 -8.68 5.98 3.45
CA VAL A 135 -9.29 4.73 3.92
C VAL A 135 -10.55 5.00 4.72
N LEU A 136 -10.56 6.02 5.60
CA LEU A 136 -11.74 6.41 6.37
C LEU A 136 -12.90 6.83 5.46
N ILE A 137 -12.64 7.68 4.46
CA ILE A 137 -13.65 8.12 3.50
C ILE A 137 -14.19 6.91 2.72
N SER A 138 -13.30 6.04 2.24
CA SER A 138 -13.68 4.81 1.55
C SER A 138 -14.53 3.89 2.42
N PHE A 139 -14.17 3.76 3.69
CA PHE A 139 -14.93 2.97 4.66
C PHE A 139 -16.32 3.55 4.89
N MET A 140 -16.46 4.87 5.04
CA MET A 140 -17.76 5.53 5.16
C MET A 140 -18.65 5.31 3.92
N ILE A 141 -18.07 5.39 2.71
CA ILE A 141 -18.79 5.09 1.47
C ILE A 141 -19.23 3.62 1.47
N SER A 142 -18.35 2.71 1.84
CA SER A 142 -18.62 1.28 1.92
C SER A 142 -19.76 0.97 2.89
N LEU A 143 -19.78 1.60 4.07
CA LEU A 143 -20.86 1.46 5.05
C LEU A 143 -22.20 1.96 4.50
N ARG A 144 -22.20 3.10 3.81
CA ARG A 144 -23.43 3.65 3.20
C ARG A 144 -23.97 2.71 2.11
N VAL A 145 -23.08 2.12 1.31
CA VAL A 145 -23.45 1.15 0.28
C VAL A 145 -23.98 -0.14 0.91
N TYR A 146 -23.35 -0.62 1.98
CA TYR A 146 -23.78 -1.81 2.70
C TYR A 146 -25.17 -1.64 3.31
N LYS A 147 -25.44 -0.51 3.99
CA LYS A 147 -26.74 -0.22 4.62
C LYS A 147 -27.90 -0.10 3.62
N LYS A 148 -27.60 0.22 2.35
CA LYS A 148 -28.60 0.26 1.28
C LYS A 148 -28.94 -1.11 0.69
N ARG A 149 -28.19 -2.16 1.05
CA ARG A 149 -28.63 -3.52 0.75
C ARG A 149 -29.62 -3.93 1.83
N GLU A 150 -30.90 -3.90 1.48
CA GLU A 150 -31.91 -4.62 2.23
C GLU A 150 -31.53 -6.10 2.20
N PHE A 151 -31.43 -6.70 3.38
CA PHE A 151 -31.46 -8.15 3.56
C PHE A 151 -32.91 -8.58 3.76
#